data_AF-A0A6C0R3L1-F1
#
_entry.id   AF-A0A6C0R3L1-F1
#
_cell.length_a   1.000
_cell.length_b   1.000
_cell.length_c   1.000
_cell.angle_alpha   90.00
_cell.angle_beta   90.00
_cell.angle_gamma   90.00
#
_symmetry.space_group_name_H-M   'P 1'
#
loop_
_entity.id
_entity.type
_entity.pdbx_description
1 polymer ?
#
loop_
_entity_poly.entity_id
_entity_poly.type
_entity_poly.pdbx_seq_one_letter_code
_entity_poly.pdbx_strand_id
1 'polypeptide(L)'
;MMCLLTGSFSQNTWFSYILFLVFLGGMLVLFIYMTSIASNEFFQKSNYIFLIMVSMTIMFLIMAIYLFLDTYISLNNTNESLSFLTMFKMNDKYLLANLYNMPNSIMTIFMVLYLFLTLIVVVIITKSYRGPLRPMN
;
A
#
# COMPACT_ATOMS: atom_id res chain seq x y z
N MET A 1 6.17 3.86 5.20
CA MET A 1 7.16 4.66 4.43
C MET A 1 6.60 5.15 3.10
N MET A 2 6.17 4.26 2.20
CA MET A 2 5.77 4.65 0.82
C MET A 2 4.63 5.68 0.76
N CYS A 3 3.61 5.61 1.63
CA CYS A 3 2.54 6.63 1.67
C CYS A 3 3.06 8.02 2.10
N LEU A 4 4.00 8.07 3.05
CA LEU A 4 4.60 9.33 3.49
C LEU A 4 5.55 9.90 2.43
N LEU A 5 6.36 9.04 1.78
CA LEU A 5 7.23 9.44 0.68
C LEU A 5 6.43 9.97 -0.51
N THR A 6 5.38 9.26 -0.93
CA THR A 6 4.50 9.73 -2.01
C THR A 6 3.76 11.02 -1.63
N GLY A 7 3.36 11.17 -0.36
CA GLY A 7 2.79 12.41 0.17
C GLY A 7 3.78 13.58 0.18
N SER A 8 5.08 13.35 0.40
CA SER A 8 6.10 14.41 0.33
C SER A 8 6.51 14.78 -1.10
N PHE A 9 6.43 13.84 -2.04
CA PHE A 9 6.75 14.08 -3.46
C PHE A 9 5.59 14.66 -4.26
N SER A 10 4.35 14.54 -3.77
CA SER A 10 3.16 15.02 -4.48
C SER A 10 2.57 16.27 -3.82
N GLN A 11 2.13 17.20 -4.67
CA GLN A 11 1.49 18.45 -4.23
C GLN A 11 0.18 18.22 -3.47
N ASN A 12 -0.48 17.10 -3.73
CA ASN A 12 -1.78 16.76 -3.21
C ASN A 12 -1.76 15.41 -2.49
N THR A 13 -2.10 15.43 -1.22
CA THR A 13 -2.07 14.27 -0.32
C THR A 13 -3.20 13.28 -0.57
N TRP A 14 -4.21 13.62 -1.39
CA TRP A 14 -5.36 12.75 -1.65
C TRP A 14 -4.99 11.34 -2.13
N PHE A 15 -4.03 11.23 -3.06
CA PHE A 15 -3.60 9.93 -3.55
C PHE A 15 -2.87 9.11 -2.48
N SER A 16 -2.00 9.75 -1.69
CA SER A 16 -1.30 9.09 -0.57
C SER A 16 -2.27 8.60 0.51
N TYR A 17 -3.38 9.32 0.72
CA TYR A 17 -4.43 8.93 1.66
C TYR A 17 -5.24 7.73 1.17
N ILE A 18 -5.65 7.69 -0.10
CA ILE A 18 -6.37 6.55 -0.69
C ILE A 18 -5.51 5.27 -0.59
N LEU A 19 -4.22 5.37 -0.93
CA LEU A 19 -3.27 4.26 -0.80
C LEU A 19 -3.19 3.72 0.63
N PHE A 20 -3.11 4.63 1.60
CA PHE A 20 -3.07 4.26 3.02
C PHE A 20 -4.33 3.50 3.44
N LEU A 21 -5.52 3.98 3.06
CA LEU A 21 -6.79 3.33 3.41
C LEU A 21 -6.91 1.93 2.80
N VAL A 22 -6.58 1.76 1.51
CA VAL A 22 -6.69 0.48 0.83
C VAL A 22 -5.73 -0.56 1.44
N PHE A 23 -4.49 -0.15 1.75
CA PHE A 23 -3.52 -1.05 2.34
C PHE A 23 -3.89 -1.44 3.78
N LEU A 24 -4.32 -0.48 4.60
CA LEU A 24 -4.72 -0.75 5.97
C LEU A 24 -5.96 -1.66 6.02
N GLY A 25 -6.97 -1.39 5.18
CA GLY A 25 -8.15 -2.25 5.07
C GLY A 25 -7.81 -3.68 4.62
N GLY A 26 -6.98 -3.84 3.59
CA GLY A 26 -6.56 -5.15 3.10
C GLY A 26 -5.75 -5.95 4.13
N MET A 27 -4.83 -5.29 4.85
CA MET A 27 -4.01 -5.93 5.88
C MET A 27 -4.84 -6.41 7.08
N LEU A 28 -5.86 -5.65 7.49
CA LEU A 28 -6.74 -6.07 8.58
C LEU A 28 -7.52 -7.34 8.23
N VAL A 29 -8.05 -7.44 7.01
CA VAL A 29 -8.77 -8.65 6.56
C VAL A 29 -7.84 -9.86 6.53
N LEU A 30 -6.63 -9.71 5.99
CA LEU A 30 -5.63 -10.78 5.98
C LEU A 30 -5.20 -11.20 7.39
N PHE A 31 -5.08 -10.25 8.32
CA PHE A 31 -4.73 -10.54 9.71
C PHE A 31 -5.79 -11.40 10.41
N ILE A 32 -7.07 -11.07 10.25
CA ILE A 32 -8.17 -11.87 10.81
C ILE A 32 -8.19 -13.27 10.19
N TYR A 33 -7.96 -13.37 8.86
CA TYR A 33 -7.89 -14.67 8.19
C TYR A 33 -6.76 -15.55 8.74
N MET A 34 -5.53 -15.03 8.84
CA MET A 34 -4.38 -15.81 9.31
C MET A 34 -4.50 -16.23 10.78
N THR A 35 -4.99 -15.35 11.65
CA THR A 35 -5.22 -15.68 13.07
C THR A 35 -6.32 -16.72 13.27
N SER A 36 -7.30 -16.80 12.35
CA SER A 36 -8.34 -17.82 12.39
C SER A 36 -7.88 -19.23 11.97
N ILE A 37 -6.76 -19.34 11.25
CA ILE A 37 -6.24 -20.61 10.69
C ILE A 37 -5.04 -21.13 11.48
N ALA A 38 -4.19 -20.25 12.03
CA ALA A 38 -2.98 -20.69 12.72
C ALA A 38 -3.29 -21.36 14.07
N SER A 39 -2.70 -22.54 14.32
CA SER A 39 -2.58 -23.09 15.66
C SER A 39 -1.78 -22.11 16.52
N ASN A 40 -2.27 -21.82 17.72
CA ASN A 40 -1.67 -20.84 18.63
C ASN A 40 -0.41 -21.43 19.31
N GLU A 41 0.54 -21.95 18.52
CA GLU A 41 1.76 -22.56 19.01
C GLU A 41 2.70 -21.49 19.57
N PHE A 42 3.17 -21.72 20.78
CA PHE A 42 4.11 -20.81 21.42
C PHE A 42 5.37 -20.68 20.56
N PHE A 43 5.68 -19.45 20.16
CA PHE A 43 6.83 -19.10 19.34
C PHE A 43 8.11 -19.65 19.98
N GLN A 44 8.69 -20.71 19.40
CA GLN A 44 9.99 -21.19 19.83
C GLN A 44 11.04 -20.13 19.44
N LYS A 45 11.78 -19.63 20.43
CA LYS A 45 12.84 -18.64 20.24
C LYS A 45 13.97 -19.28 19.42
N SER A 46 13.92 -19.07 18.11
CA SER A 46 14.86 -19.64 17.15
C SER A 46 16.02 -18.67 16.87
N ASN A 47 17.14 -19.23 16.41
CA ASN A 47 18.28 -18.46 15.89
C ASN A 47 17.89 -17.49 14.76
N TYR A 48 16.70 -17.64 14.16
CA TYR A 48 16.15 -16.68 13.20
C TYR A 48 15.98 -15.27 13.78
N ILE A 49 15.72 -15.11 15.08
CA ILE A 49 15.63 -13.79 15.71
C ILE A 49 16.99 -13.08 15.65
N PHE A 50 18.09 -13.78 15.90
CA PHE A 50 19.42 -13.20 15.79
C PHE A 50 19.74 -12.80 14.34
N LEU A 51 19.40 -13.67 13.38
CA LEU A 51 19.59 -13.40 11.94
C LEU A 51 18.76 -12.20 11.47
N ILE A 52 17.53 -12.06 11.96
CA ILE A 52 16.68 -10.89 11.72
C ILE A 52 17.33 -9.63 12.31
N MET A 53 17.81 -9.68 13.55
CA MET A 53 18.46 -8.52 14.18
C MET A 53 19.70 -8.07 13.41
N VAL A 54 20.55 -9.01 12.95
CA VAL A 54 21.71 -8.69 12.11
C VAL A 54 21.29 -8.12 10.75
N SER A 55 20.24 -8.66 10.12
CA SER A 55 19.74 -8.11 8.86
C SER A 55 19.23 -6.68 9.01
N MET A 56 18.57 -6.37 10.13
CA MET A 56 18.04 -5.03 10.42
C MET A 56 19.15 -4.02 10.68
N THR A 57 20.23 -4.40 11.39
CA THR A 57 21.37 -3.51 11.63
C THR A 57 22.12 -3.20 10.34
N ILE A 58 22.31 -4.19 9.46
CA ILE A 58 22.94 -3.98 8.15
C ILE A 58 22.09 -3.02 7.29
N MET A 59 20.76 -3.21 7.26
CA MET A 59 19.85 -2.29 6.56
C MET A 59 19.94 -0.87 7.09
N PHE A 60 20.02 -0.70 8.41
CA PHE A 60 20.15 0.62 9.03
C PHE A 60 21.48 1.31 8.66
N LEU A 61 22.59 0.56 8.65
CA LEU A 61 23.90 1.08 8.26
C LEU A 61 23.92 1.52 6.79
N ILE A 62 23.34 0.72 5.90
CA ILE A 62 23.21 1.07 4.48
C ILE A 62 22.41 2.37 4.33
N MET A 63 21.30 2.50 5.05
CA MET A 63 20.47 3.71 4.99
C MET A 63 21.19 4.95 5.54
N ALA A 64 21.98 4.80 6.61
CA ALA A 64 22.78 5.89 7.15
C ALA A 64 23.83 6.39 6.14
N ILE A 65 24.47 5.49 5.38
CA ILE A 65 25.42 5.86 4.32
C ILE A 65 24.73 6.66 3.21
N TYR A 66 23.54 6.23 2.78
CA TYR A 66 22.77 6.96 1.76
C TYR A 66 22.37 8.37 2.22
N LEU A 67 21.97 8.54 3.48
CA LEU A 67 21.63 9.87 4.02
C LEU A 67 22.82 10.84 4.01
N PHE A 68 24.04 10.35 4.26
CA PHE A 68 25.25 11.19 4.17
C PHE A 68 25.63 11.55 2.73
N LEU A 69 25.33 10.69 1.75
CA LEU A 69 25.61 10.97 0.34
C LEU A 69 24.59 11.97 -0.26
N ASP A 70 23.32 11.86 0.09
CA ASP A 70 22.25 12.68 -0.50
C ASP A 70 22.27 14.16 -0.07
N THR A 71 22.81 14.47 1.12
CA THR A 71 22.91 15.87 1.59
C THR A 71 23.79 16.74 0.68
N TYR A 72 24.71 16.14 -0.08
CA TYR A 72 25.53 16.85 -1.08
C TYR A 72 24.80 17.13 -2.39
N ILE A 73 23.73 16.39 -2.71
CA ILE A 73 23.00 16.50 -3.99
C ILE A 73 21.80 17.46 -3.86
N SER A 74 21.20 17.57 -2.67
CA SER A 74 19.99 18.37 -2.44
C SER A 74 20.19 19.90 -2.41
N LEU A 75 21.42 20.38 -2.23
CA LEU A 75 21.71 21.83 -2.11
C LEU A 75 21.63 22.59 -3.45
N ASN A 76 21.70 21.91 -4.61
CA ASN A 76 21.76 22.56 -5.93
C ASN A 76 20.40 22.66 -6.69
N ASN A 77 19.34 21.98 -6.26
CA ASN A 77 18.10 21.83 -7.05
C ASN A 77 16.86 22.57 -6.51
N THR A 78 17.03 23.48 -5.54
CA THR A 78 15.91 24.12 -4.82
C THR A 78 15.19 25.22 -5.62
N ASN A 79 15.81 25.79 -6.66
CA ASN A 79 15.23 26.94 -7.36
C ASN A 79 14.33 26.57 -8.56
N GLU A 80 14.60 25.46 -9.25
CA GLU A 80 13.78 24.99 -10.38
C GLU A 80 12.52 24.23 -9.93
N SER A 81 12.56 23.59 -8.76
CA SER A 81 11.44 22.78 -8.24
C SER A 81 10.27 23.63 -7.74
N LEU A 82 10.52 24.86 -7.27
CA LEU A 82 9.49 25.74 -6.71
C LEU A 82 8.51 26.28 -7.76
N SER A 83 8.96 26.50 -9.01
CA SER A 83 8.13 27.00 -10.11
C SER A 83 7.27 25.90 -10.73
N PHE A 84 7.75 24.67 -10.76
CA PHE A 84 6.94 23.50 -11.17
C PHE A 84 5.82 23.24 -10.15
N LEU A 85 6.11 23.38 -8.86
CA LEU A 85 5.13 23.25 -7.77
C LEU A 85 3.90 24.16 -7.94
N THR A 86 4.08 25.39 -8.42
CA THR A 86 2.98 26.36 -8.54
C THR A 86 2.05 26.07 -9.72
N MET A 87 2.57 25.52 -10.84
CA MET A 87 1.73 25.10 -11.97
C MET A 87 0.84 23.89 -11.64
N PHE A 88 1.33 22.92 -10.86
CA PHE A 88 0.55 21.74 -10.49
C PHE A 88 -0.58 22.05 -9.49
N LYS A 89 -0.47 23.13 -8.72
CA LYS A 89 -1.45 23.55 -7.71
C LYS A 89 -2.82 23.93 -8.29
N MET A 90 -2.90 24.21 -9.59
CA MET A 90 -4.15 24.53 -10.28
C MET A 90 -4.85 23.31 -10.91
N ASN A 91 -4.19 22.15 -10.99
CA ASN A 91 -4.68 20.98 -11.74
C ASN A 91 -5.40 19.91 -10.91
N ASP A 92 -5.46 20.03 -9.59
CA ASP A 92 -5.97 18.96 -8.70
C ASP A 92 -7.43 18.58 -8.95
N LYS A 93 -8.31 19.56 -9.20
CA LYS A 93 -9.73 19.30 -9.52
C LYS A 93 -9.90 18.72 -10.93
N TYR A 94 -8.98 19.03 -11.85
CA TYR A 94 -9.00 18.51 -13.21
C TYR A 94 -8.51 17.06 -13.28
N LEU A 95 -7.60 16.64 -12.41
CA LEU A 95 -7.00 15.31 -12.45
C LEU A 95 -8.03 14.19 -12.18
N LEU A 96 -8.92 14.38 -11.19
CA LEU A 96 -10.03 13.43 -10.95
C LEU A 96 -11.06 13.45 -12.08
N ALA A 97 -11.41 14.63 -12.59
CA ALA A 97 -12.36 14.76 -13.70
C ALA A 97 -11.85 14.06 -14.96
N ASN A 98 -10.53 14.09 -15.19
CA ASN A 98 -9.90 13.44 -16.34
C ASN A 98 -9.96 11.90 -16.31
N LEU A 99 -10.25 11.28 -15.16
CA LEU A 99 -10.49 9.83 -15.09
C LEU A 99 -11.85 9.43 -15.69
N TYR A 100 -12.83 10.31 -15.59
CA TYR A 100 -14.19 10.08 -16.11
C TYR A 100 -14.41 10.65 -17.49
N ASN A 101 -13.46 11.42 -18.03
CA ASN A 101 -13.50 11.91 -19.39
C ASN A 101 -13.05 10.84 -20.39
N MET A 102 -13.58 10.90 -21.61
CA MET A 102 -13.09 10.09 -22.73
C MET A 102 -11.66 10.50 -23.09
N PRO A 103 -10.74 9.57 -23.40
CA PRO A 103 -10.92 8.12 -23.56
C PRO A 103 -10.75 7.29 -22.26
N ASN A 104 -10.29 7.91 -21.17
CA ASN A 104 -9.95 7.20 -19.93
C ASN A 104 -11.16 6.56 -19.23
N SER A 105 -12.37 7.05 -19.49
CA SER A 105 -13.61 6.45 -18.97
C SER A 105 -13.81 4.99 -19.38
N ILE A 106 -13.25 4.55 -20.52
CA ILE A 106 -13.29 3.13 -20.92
C ILE A 106 -12.55 2.27 -19.90
N MET A 107 -11.40 2.75 -19.40
CA MET A 107 -10.63 2.05 -18.38
C MET A 107 -11.35 2.02 -17.04
N THR A 108 -12.05 3.10 -16.66
CA THR A 108 -12.83 3.10 -15.41
C THR A 108 -14.01 2.13 -15.47
N ILE A 109 -14.72 2.07 -16.61
CA ILE A 109 -15.80 1.09 -16.82
C ILE A 109 -15.26 -0.35 -16.72
N PHE A 110 -14.10 -0.64 -17.31
CA PHE A 110 -13.48 -1.95 -17.19
C PHE A 110 -13.18 -2.35 -15.74
N MET A 111 -12.64 -1.43 -14.93
CA MET A 111 -12.34 -1.69 -13.52
C MET A 111 -13.60 -1.97 -12.68
N VAL A 112 -14.70 -1.27 -12.96
CA VAL A 112 -15.99 -1.52 -12.29
C VAL A 112 -16.52 -2.91 -12.62
N LEU A 113 -16.49 -3.31 -13.90
CA LEU A 113 -16.91 -4.65 -14.33
C LEU A 113 -16.03 -5.74 -13.71
N TYR A 114 -14.71 -5.53 -13.62
CA TYR A 114 -13.79 -6.45 -12.97
C TYR A 114 -14.16 -6.66 -11.49
N LEU A 115 -14.33 -5.57 -10.72
CA LEU A 115 -14.70 -5.67 -9.30
C LEU A 115 -16.05 -6.37 -9.10
N PHE A 116 -17.03 -6.08 -9.96
CA PHE A 116 -18.33 -6.75 -9.92
C PHE A 116 -18.22 -8.26 -10.17
N LEU A 117 -17.42 -8.67 -11.16
CA LEU A 117 -17.15 -10.09 -11.43
C LEU A 117 -16.49 -10.76 -10.23
N THR A 118 -15.48 -10.13 -9.63
CA THR A 118 -14.79 -10.70 -8.44
C THR A 118 -15.76 -10.91 -7.27
N LEU A 119 -16.72 -10.02 -7.05
CA LEU A 119 -17.74 -10.19 -6.02
C LEU A 119 -18.62 -11.41 -6.28
N ILE A 120 -19.08 -11.62 -7.52
CA ILE A 120 -19.88 -12.81 -7.89
C ILE A 120 -19.08 -14.08 -7.63
N VAL A 121 -17.82 -14.11 -8.07
CA VAL A 121 -16.93 -15.26 -7.88
C VAL A 121 -16.73 -15.56 -6.40
N VAL A 122 -16.49 -14.53 -5.56
CA VAL A 122 -16.35 -14.70 -4.11
C VAL A 122 -17.62 -15.27 -3.48
N VAL A 123 -18.82 -14.82 -3.87
CA VAL A 123 -20.09 -15.37 -3.37
C VAL A 123 -20.26 -16.83 -3.79
N ILE A 124 -19.83 -17.22 -4.99
CA ILE A 124 -19.88 -18.63 -5.43
C ILE A 124 -18.90 -19.50 -4.64
N ILE A 125 -17.67 -19.03 -4.42
CA ILE A 125 -16.63 -19.78 -3.67
C ILE A 125 -17.02 -19.94 -2.19
N THR A 126 -17.56 -18.89 -1.58
CA THR A 126 -17.96 -18.92 -0.16
C THR A 126 -19.20 -19.76 0.10
N LYS A 127 -20.05 -19.99 -0.91
CA LYS A 127 -21.17 -20.95 -0.84
C LYS A 127 -20.67 -22.40 -0.89
N SER A 128 -19.88 -22.80 0.10
CA SER A 128 -19.54 -24.21 0.33
C SER A 128 -20.49 -24.80 1.37
N TYR A 129 -21.31 -25.77 0.95
CA TYR A 129 -22.18 -26.55 1.83
C TYR A 129 -21.37 -27.66 2.50
N ARG A 130 -20.56 -27.32 3.51
CA ARG A 130 -20.02 -28.33 4.43
C ARG A 130 -20.25 -27.86 5.85
N GLY A 131 -20.83 -28.77 6.65
CA GLY A 131 -21.17 -28.54 8.06
C GLY A 131 -19.96 -28.08 8.89
N PRO A 132 -20.19 -27.67 10.15
CA PRO A 132 -19.18 -26.98 10.95
C PRO A 132 -17.84 -27.73 10.99
N LEU A 133 -16.75 -27.02 10.67
CA LEU A 133 -15.35 -27.50 10.72
C LEU A 133 -14.87 -27.88 12.14
N ARG A 134 -15.74 -27.76 13.14
CA ARG A 134 -15.47 -28.16 14.52
C ARG A 134 -16.53 -29.17 14.95
N PRO A 135 -16.18 -30.44 15.20
CA PRO A 135 -17.09 -31.31 15.93
C PRO A 135 -17.32 -30.69 17.32
N MET A 136 -18.59 -30.53 17.69
CA MET A 136 -18.97 -30.19 19.07
C MET A 136 -18.58 -31.39 19.94
N ASN A 137 -17.59 -31.17 20.80
CA ASN A 137 -17.43 -31.89 22.06
C ASN A 137 -17.76 -30.91 23.19
#